data_AF-A0A7J3XL68-F1
#
_entry.id   AF-A0A7J3XL68-F1
#
_cell.length_a   1.000
_cell.length_b   1.000
_cell.length_c   1.000
_cell.angle_alpha   90.00
_cell.angle_beta   90.00
_cell.angle_gamma   90.00
#
_symmetry.space_group_name_H-M   'P 1'
#
loop_
_entity.id
_entity.type
_entity.pdbx_description
1 polymer ?
#
loop_
_entity_poly.entity_id
_entity_poly.type
_entity_poly.pdbx_seq_one_letter_code
_entity_poly.pdbx_strand_id
1 'polypeptide(L)'
;MLAAIPAFLNMRGAIFSSFGARISTRLHIGELEPVYRLKGLALEEILASFTLGISQSVLIGIFAYLVSLCMGVNPSLLYLLGIFAFAGFLSNVIMITITFFSDIWLYRRGIDPDNVIGPYITTVGDTIGLLTIIASAKVLGL
;
A
#
# COMPACT_ATOMS: atom_id res chain seq x y z
N MET A 1 -15.56 3.03 11.18
CA MET A 1 -15.01 3.05 9.81
C MET A 1 -14.34 4.39 9.47
N LEU A 2 -15.01 5.54 9.63
CA LEU A 2 -14.40 6.86 9.31
C LEU A 2 -13.07 7.15 10.02
N ALA A 3 -12.96 6.81 11.31
CA ALA A 3 -11.76 7.03 12.10
C ALA A 3 -10.52 6.27 11.60
N ALA A 4 -10.71 5.18 10.84
CA ALA A 4 -9.64 4.30 10.38
C ALA A 4 -9.16 4.62 8.96
N ILE A 5 -9.90 5.44 8.21
CA ILE A 5 -9.51 5.89 6.85
C ILE A 5 -8.16 6.64 6.89
N PRO A 6 -7.99 7.71 7.68
CA PRO A 6 -6.71 8.46 7.66
C PRO A 6 -5.52 7.59 8.07
N ALA A 7 -5.70 6.67 9.03
CA ALA A 7 -4.66 5.72 9.41
C ALA A 7 -4.29 4.77 8.25
N PHE A 8 -5.29 4.27 7.52
CA PHE A 8 -5.07 3.38 6.38
C PHE A 8 -4.35 4.06 5.22
N LEU A 9 -4.77 5.27 4.86
CA LEU A 9 -4.15 6.05 3.79
C LEU A 9 -2.70 6.40 4.12
N ASN A 10 -2.44 6.89 5.35
CA ASN A 10 -1.10 7.26 5.78
C ASN A 10 -0.14 6.06 5.75
N MET A 11 -0.55 4.90 6.27
CA MET A 11 0.30 3.71 6.25
C MET A 11 0.54 3.19 4.82
N ARG A 12 -0.39 3.41 3.89
CA ARG A 12 -0.19 3.11 2.45
C ARG A 12 0.91 3.97 1.86
N GLY A 13 0.79 5.29 2.00
CA GLY A 13 1.82 6.21 1.51
C GLY A 13 3.20 5.86 2.06
N ALA A 14 3.29 5.57 3.36
CA ALA A 14 4.54 5.22 4.02
C ALA A 14 5.16 3.90 3.51
N ILE A 15 4.38 2.83 3.37
CA ILE A 15 4.89 1.52 2.89
C ILE A 15 5.41 1.64 1.46
N PHE A 16 4.64 2.27 0.58
CA PHE A 16 4.96 2.29 -0.84
C PHE A 16 6.02 3.34 -1.21
N SER A 17 6.07 4.48 -0.51
CA SER A 17 7.19 5.43 -0.66
C SER A 17 8.51 4.80 -0.19
N SER A 18 8.49 4.04 0.91
CA SER A 18 9.66 3.31 1.39
C SER A 18 10.06 2.18 0.42
N PHE A 19 9.09 1.45 -0.14
CA PHE A 19 9.34 0.46 -1.18
C PHE A 19 9.99 1.09 -2.42
N GLY A 20 9.47 2.22 -2.91
CA GLY A 20 10.04 2.92 -4.05
C GLY A 20 11.48 3.39 -3.80
N ALA A 21 11.74 3.99 -2.63
CA ALA A 21 13.10 4.38 -2.24
C ALA A 21 14.08 3.20 -2.20
N ARG A 22 13.63 2.01 -1.75
CA ARG A 22 14.46 0.78 -1.77
C ARG A 22 14.76 0.31 -3.20
N ILE A 23 13.77 0.36 -4.10
CA ILE A 23 13.96 0.02 -5.52
C ILE A 23 14.92 1.00 -6.19
N SER A 24 14.69 2.30 -6.00
CA SER A 24 15.56 3.37 -6.52
C SER A 24 17.00 3.24 -6.03
N THR A 25 17.20 3.00 -4.73
CA THR A 25 18.55 2.77 -4.18
C THR A 25 19.22 1.57 -4.86
N ARG A 26 18.51 0.45 -5.04
CA ARG A 26 19.04 -0.75 -5.69
C ARG A 26 19.37 -0.55 -7.18
N LEU A 27 18.62 0.30 -7.87
CA LEU A 27 18.92 0.71 -9.24
C LEU A 27 20.23 1.53 -9.29
N HIS A 28 20.42 2.47 -8.37
CA HIS A 28 21.60 3.34 -8.32
C HIS A 28 22.91 2.61 -7.98
N ILE A 29 22.85 1.62 -7.07
CA ILE A 29 24.02 0.78 -6.73
C ILE A 29 24.28 -0.32 -7.76
N GLY A 30 23.41 -0.49 -8.76
CA GLY A 30 23.55 -1.47 -9.83
C GLY A 30 23.19 -2.91 -9.44
N GLU A 31 22.57 -3.13 -8.28
CA GLU A 31 22.05 -4.44 -7.87
C GLU A 31 20.78 -4.84 -8.63
N LEU A 32 20.03 -3.84 -9.10
CA LEU A 32 18.85 -4.03 -9.95
C LEU A 32 19.11 -3.46 -11.33
N GLU A 33 18.90 -4.26 -12.38
CA GLU A 33 18.89 -3.73 -13.73
C GLU A 33 17.57 -2.97 -13.99
N PRO A 34 17.58 -1.85 -14.74
CA PRO A 34 16.39 -1.08 -15.09
C PRO A 34 15.56 -1.76 -16.19
N VAL A 35 15.17 -3.01 -15.95
CA VAL A 35 14.30 -3.84 -16.79
C VAL A 35 13.08 -4.25 -15.99
N TYR A 36 11.94 -4.36 -16.67
CA TYR A 36 10.69 -4.83 -16.09
C TYR A 36 10.71 -6.35 -15.84
N ARG A 37 11.68 -6.82 -15.06
CA ARG A 37 11.85 -8.23 -14.69
C ARG A 37 11.60 -8.39 -13.20
N LEU A 38 10.56 -9.17 -12.89
CA LEU A 38 10.23 -9.58 -11.52
C LEU A 38 11.07 -10.81 -11.15
N LYS A 39 12.36 -10.63 -10.88
CA LYS A 39 13.27 -11.72 -10.49
C LYS A 39 14.23 -11.29 -9.38
N GLY A 40 14.66 -12.27 -8.58
CA GLY A 40 15.62 -12.08 -7.50
C GLY A 40 15.19 -10.99 -6.53
N LEU A 41 16.07 -10.02 -6.30
CA LEU A 41 15.90 -8.90 -5.39
C LEU A 41 14.62 -8.08 -5.61
N ALA A 42 14.14 -7.93 -6.85
CA ALA A 42 12.87 -7.24 -7.12
C ALA A 42 11.69 -7.99 -6.49
N LEU A 43 11.69 -9.31 -6.62
CA LEU A 43 10.60 -10.16 -6.17
C LEU A 43 10.59 -10.24 -4.64
N GLU A 44 11.77 -10.30 -4.02
CA GLU A 44 11.92 -10.26 -2.55
C GLU A 44 11.33 -8.98 -1.96
N GLU A 45 11.60 -7.81 -2.55
CA GLU A 45 11.04 -6.53 -2.08
C GLU A 45 9.54 -6.43 -2.29
N ILE A 46 9.05 -6.96 -3.41
CA ILE A 46 7.63 -7.04 -3.70
C ILE A 46 6.93 -7.92 -2.66
N LEU A 47 7.48 -9.10 -2.35
CA LEU A 47 6.93 -9.98 -1.34
C LEU A 47 7.01 -9.37 0.07
N ALA A 48 8.12 -8.73 0.41
CA ALA A 48 8.27 -8.03 1.69
C ALA A 48 7.23 -6.92 1.82
N SER A 49 7.07 -6.07 0.80
CA SER A 49 6.11 -4.97 0.81
C SER A 49 4.66 -5.48 0.81
N PHE A 50 4.39 -6.58 0.10
CA PHE A 50 3.09 -7.23 0.09
C PHE A 50 2.71 -7.80 1.46
N THR A 51 3.61 -8.57 2.09
CA THR A 51 3.40 -9.16 3.42
C THR A 51 3.25 -8.08 4.49
N LEU A 52 4.06 -7.02 4.44
CA LEU A 52 3.91 -5.84 5.30
C LEU A 52 2.54 -5.18 5.11
N GLY A 53 2.12 -4.92 3.87
CA GLY A 53 0.84 -4.27 3.59
C GLY A 53 -0.38 -5.11 4.02
N ILE A 54 -0.31 -6.44 3.91
CA ILE A 54 -1.37 -7.34 4.43
C ILE A 54 -1.39 -7.29 5.96
N SER A 55 -0.23 -7.47 6.61
CA SER A 55 -0.12 -7.44 8.07
C SER A 55 -0.64 -6.12 8.65
N GLN A 56 -0.27 -5.02 8.02
CA GLN A 56 -0.71 -3.67 8.40
C GLN A 56 -2.23 -3.51 8.24
N SER A 57 -2.82 -4.03 7.16
CA SER A 57 -4.28 -3.97 6.94
C SER A 57 -5.06 -4.73 8.01
N VAL A 58 -4.57 -5.90 8.42
CA VAL A 58 -5.17 -6.68 9.51
C VAL A 58 -5.08 -5.90 10.84
N LEU A 59 -3.92 -5.34 11.15
CA LEU A 59 -3.74 -4.52 12.36
C LEU A 59 -4.71 -3.33 12.38
N ILE A 60 -4.87 -2.60 11.27
CA ILE A 60 -5.87 -1.52 11.21
C ILE A 60 -7.28 -2.04 11.42
N GLY A 61 -7.65 -3.19 10.87
CA GLY A 61 -8.96 -3.79 11.13
C GLY A 61 -9.21 -4.05 12.62
N ILE A 62 -8.21 -4.57 13.33
CA ILE A 62 -8.28 -4.80 14.79
C ILE A 62 -8.40 -3.47 15.54
N PHE A 63 -7.55 -2.48 15.23
CA PHE A 63 -7.61 -1.17 15.88
C PHE A 63 -8.93 -0.46 15.61
N ALA A 64 -9.45 -0.54 14.38
CA ALA A 64 -10.72 0.03 14.02
C ALA A 64 -11.89 -0.62 14.78
N TYR A 65 -11.79 -1.91 15.09
CA TYR A 65 -12.74 -2.61 15.96
C TYR A 65 -12.64 -2.09 17.41
N LEU A 66 -11.43 -2.04 17.99
CA LEU A 66 -11.21 -1.55 19.36
C LEU A 66 -11.69 -0.11 19.55
N VAL A 67 -11.39 0.78 18.60
CA VAL A 67 -11.86 2.17 18.63
C VAL A 67 -13.39 2.22 18.56
N SER A 68 -14.01 1.38 17.74
CA SER A 68 -15.48 1.33 17.65
C SER A 68 -16.12 0.93 18.98
N LEU A 69 -15.53 -0.05 19.68
CA LEU A 69 -15.96 -0.44 21.03
C LEU A 69 -15.84 0.73 22.02
N CYS A 70 -14.72 1.46 22.02
CA CYS A 70 -14.53 2.64 22.87
C CYS A 70 -15.54 3.76 22.58
N MET A 71 -16.03 3.85 21.34
CA MET A 71 -17.09 4.79 20.94
C MET A 71 -18.51 4.30 21.26
N GLY A 72 -18.66 3.14 21.91
CA GLY A 72 -19.96 2.58 22.26
C GLY A 72 -20.69 1.90 21.10
N VAL A 73 -20.02 1.68 19.97
CA VAL A 73 -20.58 0.96 18.81
C VAL A 73 -20.06 -0.47 18.83
N ASN A 74 -20.94 -1.45 18.64
CA ASN A 74 -20.58 -2.87 18.56
C ASN A 74 -20.63 -3.35 17.10
N PRO A 75 -19.64 -3.05 16.25
CA PRO A 75 -19.57 -3.64 14.93
C PRO A 75 -19.16 -5.11 15.03
N SER A 76 -19.51 -5.91 14.01
CA SER A 76 -18.97 -7.26 13.91
C SER A 76 -17.50 -7.23 13.51
N LEU A 77 -16.64 -7.84 14.34
CA LEU A 77 -15.19 -7.93 14.12
C LEU A 77 -14.87 -8.56 12.76
N LEU A 78 -15.58 -9.64 12.41
CA LEU A 78 -15.35 -10.38 11.16
C LEU A 78 -15.61 -9.50 9.93
N TYR A 79 -16.64 -8.65 9.98
CA TYR A 79 -16.95 -7.72 8.90
C TYR A 79 -15.88 -6.65 8.76
N LEU A 80 -15.45 -6.04 9.87
CA LEU A 80 -14.43 -4.99 9.84
C LEU A 80 -13.10 -5.54 9.31
N LEU A 81 -12.68 -6.69 9.82
CA LEU A 81 -11.49 -7.39 9.32
C LEU A 81 -11.62 -7.74 7.84
N GLY A 82 -12.77 -8.23 7.39
CA GLY A 82 -13.03 -8.54 5.99
C GLY A 82 -12.86 -7.32 5.08
N ILE A 83 -13.42 -6.16 5.47
CA ILE A 83 -13.32 -4.91 4.70
C ILE A 83 -11.86 -4.47 4.59
N PHE A 84 -11.13 -4.39 5.70
CA PHE A 84 -9.74 -3.92 5.68
C PHE A 84 -8.79 -4.93 5.03
N ALA A 85 -9.02 -6.24 5.19
CA ALA A 85 -8.21 -7.27 4.53
C ALA A 85 -8.41 -7.24 3.01
N PHE A 86 -9.65 -7.10 2.54
CA PHE A 86 -9.94 -7.03 1.11
C PHE A 86 -9.44 -5.72 0.48
N ALA A 87 -9.68 -4.58 1.14
CA ALA A 87 -9.14 -3.28 0.71
C ALA A 87 -7.62 -3.31 0.70
N GLY A 88 -7.03 -3.93 1.72
CA GLY A 88 -5.61 -4.14 1.88
C GLY A 88 -5.00 -4.94 0.73
N PHE A 89 -5.58 -6.10 0.44
CA PHE A 89 -5.14 -6.95 -0.66
C PHE A 89 -5.20 -6.21 -2.00
N LEU A 90 -6.34 -5.59 -2.32
CA LEU A 90 -6.54 -4.93 -3.61
C LEU A 90 -5.61 -3.73 -3.78
N SER A 91 -5.50 -2.88 -2.76
CA SER A 91 -4.60 -1.73 -2.81
C SER A 91 -3.13 -2.14 -2.89
N ASN A 92 -2.71 -3.21 -2.20
CA ASN A 92 -1.34 -3.70 -2.28
C ASN A 92 -0.96 -4.08 -3.72
N VAL A 93 -1.79 -4.87 -4.39
CA VAL A 93 -1.51 -5.33 -5.76
C VAL A 93 -1.35 -4.14 -6.71
N ILE A 94 -2.25 -3.16 -6.61
CA ILE A 94 -2.23 -1.98 -7.47
C ILE A 94 -1.02 -1.09 -7.15
N MET A 95 -0.77 -0.82 -5.87
CA MET A 95 0.31 0.06 -5.43
C MET A 95 1.70 -0.49 -5.74
N ILE A 96 1.93 -1.79 -5.52
CA ILE A 96 3.21 -2.43 -5.86
C ILE A 96 3.48 -2.27 -7.35
N THR A 97 2.46 -2.53 -8.16
CA THR A 97 2.56 -2.42 -9.62
C THR A 97 2.92 -0.99 -9.99
N ILE A 98 2.11 -0.01 -9.58
CA ILE A 98 2.35 1.41 -9.93
C ILE A 98 3.75 1.84 -9.48
N THR A 99 4.12 1.58 -8.23
CA THR A 99 5.42 1.98 -7.68
C THR A 99 6.57 1.40 -8.49
N PHE A 100 6.60 0.08 -8.66
CA PHE A 100 7.70 -0.61 -9.33
C PHE A 100 7.86 -0.18 -10.79
N PHE A 101 6.76 -0.04 -11.53
CA PHE A 101 6.82 0.41 -12.92
C PHE A 101 7.20 1.88 -13.03
N SER A 102 6.71 2.74 -12.12
CA SER A 102 7.07 4.16 -12.07
C SER A 102 8.54 4.37 -11.73
N ASP A 103 9.09 3.62 -10.77
CA ASP A 103 10.53 3.61 -10.44
C ASP A 103 11.40 3.35 -11.67
N ILE A 104 11.15 2.21 -12.33
CA ILE A 104 11.93 1.80 -13.50
C ILE A 104 11.78 2.81 -14.64
N TRP A 105 10.57 3.34 -14.84
CA TRP A 105 10.29 4.29 -15.91
C TRP A 105 10.98 5.64 -15.67
N LEU A 106 10.95 6.18 -14.45
CA LEU A 106 11.63 7.42 -14.09
C LEU A 106 13.15 7.26 -14.24
N TYR A 107 13.70 6.17 -13.71
CA TYR A 107 15.12 5.86 -13.82
C TYR A 107 15.58 5.76 -15.28
N ARG A 108 14.80 5.08 -16.13
CA ARG A 108 15.08 4.99 -17.58
C ARG A 108 15.02 6.33 -18.32
N ARG A 109 14.30 7.32 -17.79
CA ARG A 109 14.26 8.69 -18.32
C ARG A 109 15.38 9.58 -17.77
N GLY A 110 16.26 9.05 -16.93
CA GLY A 110 17.30 9.82 -16.26
C GLY A 110 16.74 10.77 -15.19
N ILE A 111 15.49 10.56 -14.77
CA ILE A 111 14.89 11.29 -13.65
C ILE A 111 15.13 10.43 -12.41
N ASP A 112 15.78 11.01 -11.41
CA ASP A 112 15.98 10.35 -10.12
C ASP A 112 14.61 10.06 -9.47
N PRO A 113 14.23 8.77 -9.32
CA PRO A 113 12.95 8.41 -8.74
C PRO A 113 12.79 8.93 -7.32
N ASP A 114 13.87 9.08 -6.54
CA ASP A 114 13.83 9.54 -5.14
C ASP A 114 13.22 10.94 -4.98
N ASN A 115 13.35 11.78 -6.00
CA ASN A 115 12.84 13.15 -5.98
C ASN A 115 11.34 13.28 -6.32
N VAL A 116 10.77 12.26 -6.96
CA VAL A 116 9.39 12.34 -7.52
C VAL A 116 8.47 11.34 -6.86
N ILE A 117 8.98 10.17 -6.48
CA ILE A 117 8.16 9.03 -6.10
C ILE A 117 7.49 9.20 -4.73
N GLY A 118 8.16 9.80 -3.76
CA GLY A 118 7.56 10.08 -2.45
C GLY A 118 6.21 10.81 -2.53
N PRO A 119 6.15 12.03 -3.09
CA PRO A 119 4.90 12.77 -3.22
C PRO A 119 3.92 12.13 -4.21
N TYR A 120 4.42 11.53 -5.30
CA TYR A 120 3.58 10.85 -6.28
C TYR A 120 2.84 9.66 -5.68
N ILE A 121 3.55 8.74 -5.04
CA ILE A 121 2.96 7.55 -4.41
C ILE A 121 2.00 7.92 -3.30
N THR A 122 2.30 8.95 -2.51
CA THR A 122 1.39 9.36 -1.44
C THR A 122 0.04 9.79 -2.02
N THR A 123 0.04 10.62 -3.06
CA THR A 123 -1.19 11.09 -3.72
C THR A 123 -1.97 9.94 -4.38
N VAL A 124 -1.25 9.06 -5.07
CA VAL A 124 -1.85 7.93 -5.78
C VAL A 124 -2.35 6.87 -4.77
N GLY A 125 -1.62 6.68 -3.68
CA GLY A 125 -1.96 5.81 -2.56
C GLY A 125 -3.18 6.29 -1.77
N ASP A 126 -3.33 7.60 -1.58
CA ASP A 126 -4.53 8.19 -0.98
C ASP A 126 -5.76 7.91 -1.84
N THR A 127 -5.64 8.15 -3.15
CA THR A 127 -6.73 7.92 -4.11
C THR A 127 -7.12 6.44 -4.16
N ILE A 128 -6.15 5.54 -4.34
CA ILE A 128 -6.40 4.10 -4.42
C ILE A 128 -6.85 3.53 -3.08
N GLY A 129 -6.29 4.00 -1.97
CA GLY A 129 -6.69 3.58 -0.62
C GLY A 129 -8.15 3.91 -0.35
N LEU A 130 -8.60 5.12 -0.71
CA LEU A 130 -10.02 5.50 -0.59
C LEU A 130 -10.91 4.65 -1.48
N LEU A 131 -10.55 4.49 -2.76
CA LEU A 131 -11.34 3.70 -3.72
C LEU A 131 -11.47 2.24 -3.28
N THR A 132 -10.39 1.64 -2.77
CA THR A 132 -10.38 0.24 -2.34
C THR A 132 -11.16 0.02 -1.04
N ILE A 133 -11.11 0.95 -0.08
CA ILE A 133 -11.97 0.91 1.10
C ILE A 133 -13.45 0.99 0.70
N ILE A 134 -13.82 1.93 -0.18
CA ILE A 134 -15.21 2.11 -0.63
C ILE A 134 -15.68 0.87 -1.39
N ALA A 135 -14.86 0.33 -2.30
CA ALA A 135 -15.17 -0.89 -3.04
C ALA A 135 -15.37 -2.07 -2.09
N SER A 136 -14.51 -2.22 -1.08
CA SER A 136 -14.61 -3.30 -0.09
C SER A 136 -15.87 -3.18 0.76
N ALA A 137 -16.20 -1.97 1.21
CA ALA A 137 -17.43 -1.72 1.95
C ALA A 137 -18.67 -2.09 1.12
N LYS A 138 -18.71 -1.70 -0.16
CA LYS A 138 -19.81 -2.00 -1.07
C LYS A 138 -19.96 -3.49 -1.36
N VAL A 139 -18.85 -4.22 -1.50
CA VAL A 139 -18.85 -5.67 -1.75
C VAL A 139 -19.29 -6.46 -0.52
N LEU A 140 -18.91 -6.01 0.69
CA LEU A 140 -19.22 -6.67 1.95
C LEU A 140 -20.55 -6.23 2.60
N GLY A 141 -21.37 -5.45 1.89
CA GLY A 141 -22.76 -5.20 2.26
C GLY A 141 -23.04 -3.92 3.04
N LEU A 142 -22.29 -2.84 2.77
CA LEU A 142 -22.77 -1.46 2.96
C LEU A 142 -23.43 -0.94 1.68
#